data_AF-A0A4Y8I1R5-F1
#
_entry.id   AF-A0A4Y8I1R5-F1
#
_cell.length_a   1.000
_cell.length_b   1.000
_cell.length_c   1.000
_cell.angle_alpha   90.00
_cell.angle_beta   90.00
_cell.angle_gamma   90.00
#
_symmetry.space_group_name_H-M   'P 1'
#
loop_
_entity.id
_entity.type
_entity.pdbx_description
1 polymer ?
#
loop_
_entity_poly.entity_id
_entity_poly.type
_entity_poly.pdbx_seq_one_letter_code
_entity_poly.pdbx_strand_id
1 'polypeptide(L)' 'MIKVNGRDMEWEENLTVELLLKKCKYTFPLIMVRINGKYIPKEKYKTTLIRDNDDVQVIHSIAGG' A
#
# COMPACT_ATOMS: atom_id res chain seq x y z
N MET A 1 -12.17 -4.05 7.39
CA MET A 1 -11.68 -2.72 6.98
C MET A 1 -10.17 -2.70 7.08
N ILE A 2 -9.50 -1.92 6.23
CA ILE A 2 -8.05 -1.66 6.29
C ILE A 2 -7.79 -0.18 6.51
N LYS A 3 -6.59 0.17 6.97
CA LYS A 3 -6.16 1.56 7.10
C LYS A 3 -5.11 1.87 6.05
N VAL A 4 -5.33 2.90 5.23
CA VAL A 4 -4.39 3.33 4.20
C VAL A 4 -4.00 4.79 4.45
N ASN A 5 -2.74 5.04 4.78
CA ASN A 5 -2.24 6.39 5.12
C ASN A 5 -3.10 7.11 6.18
N GLY A 6 -3.55 6.37 7.19
CA GLY A 6 -4.37 6.91 8.26
C GLY A 6 -5.88 7.00 7.95
N ARG A 7 -6.32 6.63 6.74
CA ARG A 7 -7.73 6.63 6.32
C ARG A 7 -8.29 5.21 6.30
N ASP A 8 -9.47 5.02 6.86
CA ASP A 8 -10.18 3.74 6.78
C ASP A 8 -10.73 3.51 5.37
N MET A 9 -10.55 2.30 4.87
CA MET A 9 -11.05 1.82 3.58
C MET A 9 -11.68 0.44 3.73
N GLU A 10 -12.65 0.17 2.87
CA GLU A 10 -13.21 -1.17 2.73
C GLU A 10 -12.12 -2.11 2.19
N TRP A 11 -11.98 -3.24 2.88
CA TRP A 11 -11.10 -4.33 2.44
C TRP A 11 -11.90 -5.30 1.61
N GLU A 12 -11.26 -5.86 0.58
CA GLU A 12 -11.85 -6.84 -0.32
C GLU A 12 -10.95 -8.08 -0.37
N GLU A 13 -11.56 -9.25 -0.57
CA GLU A 13 -10.80 -10.49 -0.76
C GLU A 13 -9.85 -10.38 -1.95
N ASN A 14 -8.66 -10.99 -1.81
CA ASN A 14 -7.58 -10.96 -2.81
C ASN A 14 -6.99 -9.56 -3.08
N LEU A 15 -7.19 -8.59 -2.19
CA LEU A 15 -6.55 -7.28 -2.29
C LEU A 15 -5.03 -7.40 -2.08
N THR A 16 -4.26 -7.12 -3.13
CA THR A 16 -2.80 -7.00 -3.07
C THR A 16 -2.36 -5.56 -2.97
N VAL A 17 -1.09 -5.33 -2.61
CA VAL A 17 -0.51 -3.98 -2.63
C VAL A 17 -0.62 -3.35 -4.03
N GLU A 18 -0.39 -4.11 -5.09
CA GLU A 18 -0.53 -3.59 -6.46
C GLU A 18 -1.97 -3.14 -6.76
N LEU A 19 -2.97 -3.94 -6.39
CA LEU A 19 -4.38 -3.60 -6.60
C LEU A 19 -4.78 -2.39 -5.77
N LEU A 20 -4.32 -2.29 -4.53
CA LEU A 20 -4.54 -1.12 -3.68
C LEU A 20 -3.97 0.15 -4.33
N LEU A 21 -2.72 0.12 -4.79
CA LEU A 21 -2.08 1.27 -5.43
C LEU A 21 -2.83 1.69 -6.71
N LYS A 22 -3.29 0.72 -7.52
CA LYS A 22 -4.13 0.97 -8.70
C LYS A 22 -5.46 1.64 -8.33
N LYS A 23 -6.15 1.14 -7.30
CA LYS A 23 -7.42 1.71 -6.79
C LYS A 23 -7.23 3.14 -6.29
N CYS A 24 -6.14 3.39 -5.56
CA CYS A 24 -5.80 4.73 -5.08
C CYS A 24 -5.23 5.66 -6.17
N LYS A 25 -5.14 5.22 -7.43
CA LYS A 25 -4.57 5.96 -8.58
C LYS A 25 -3.15 6.48 -8.31
N TYR A 26 -2.38 5.73 -7.53
CA TYR A 26 -0.98 6.05 -7.28
C TYR A 26 -0.13 5.61 -8.48
N THR A 27 0.07 6.51 -9.44
CA THR A 27 0.78 6.25 -10.70
C THR A 27 2.26 6.66 -10.67
N PHE A 28 2.75 7.17 -9.54
CA PHE A 28 4.10 7.73 -9.46
C PHE A 28 5.20 6.65 -9.38
N PRO A 29 6.36 6.88 -10.00
CA PRO A 29 7.43 5.87 -10.10
C PRO A 29 8.14 5.54 -8.78
N LEU A 30 8.10 6.44 -7.79
CA LEU A 30 8.87 6.36 -6.53
C LEU A 30 7.94 6.29 -5.31
N ILE A 31 7.33 5.13 -5.12
CA ILE A 31 6.41 4.84 -4.01
C ILE A 31 6.97 3.72 -3.14
N MET A 32 7.08 4.01 -1.85
CA MET A 32 7.45 3.05 -0.81
C MET A 32 6.19 2.62 -0.05
N VAL A 33 5.94 1.31 0.04
CA VAL A 33 4.81 0.77 0.81
C VAL A 33 5.31 0.06 2.06
N ARG A 34 4.64 0.30 3.19
CA ARG A 34 4.80 -0.45 4.43
C ARG A 34 3.46 -1.04 4.85
N ILE A 35 3.48 -2.26 5.37
CA ILE A 35 2.30 -2.92 5.97
C ILE A 35 2.64 -3.26 7.40
N ASN A 36 1.85 -2.77 8.36
CA ASN A 36 2.08 -2.96 9.80
C ASN A 36 3.52 -2.61 10.21
N GLY A 37 4.05 -1.50 9.67
CA GLY A 37 5.42 -1.04 9.91
C GLY A 37 6.52 -1.80 9.15
N LYS A 38 6.20 -2.87 8.41
CA LYS A 38 7.19 -3.64 7.61
C LYS A 38 7.26 -3.12 6.18
N TYR A 39 8.47 -2.82 5.72
CA TYR A 39 8.70 -2.43 4.33
C TYR A 39 8.43 -3.61 3.37
N ILE A 40 7.63 -3.34 2.33
CA ILE A 40 7.36 -4.28 1.25
C ILE A 40 8.14 -3.81 0.02
N PRO A 41 9.05 -4.64 -0.53
CA PRO A 41 9.72 -4.32 -1.78
C PRO A 41 8.75 -4.38 -2.97
N LYS A 42 9.00 -3.55 -3.99
CA LYS A 42 8.13 -3.43 -5.18
C LYS A 42 7.87 -4.75 -5.89
N GLU A 43 8.86 -5.64 -5.91
CA GLU A 43 8.76 -6.99 -6.50
C GLU A 43 7.69 -7.84 -5.82
N LYS A 44 7.42 -7.61 -4.53
CA LYS A 44 6.42 -8.32 -3.75
C LYS A 44 5.02 -7.70 -3.83
N TYR A 45 4.83 -6.57 -4.50
CA TYR A 45 3.52 -5.89 -4.53
C TYR A 45 2.40 -6.75 -5.13
N LYS A 46 2.74 -7.62 -6.10
CA LYS A 46 1.80 -8.55 -6.73
C LYS A 46 1.49 -9.78 -5.88
N THR A 47 2.42 -10.19 -5.01
CA THR A 47 2.32 -11.42 -4.21
C THR A 47 1.88 -11.16 -2.78
N THR A 48 2.07 -9.94 -2.27
CA THR A 48 1.70 -9.56 -0.91
C THR A 48 0.22 -9.22 -0.87
N LEU A 49 -0.53 -10.10 -0.21
CA LEU A 49 -1.93 -9.91 0.14
C LEU A 49 -2.04 -9.00 1.37
N ILE A 50 -2.93 -8.02 1.29
CA ILE A 50 -3.34 -7.19 2.41
C ILE A 50 -4.47 -7.94 3.11
N ARG A 51 -4.39 -8.02 4.44
CA ARG A 51 -5.41 -8.65 5.26
C ARG A 51 -6.35 -7.61 5.84
N ASP A 52 -7.52 -8.06 6.23
CA ASP A 52 -8.42 -7.26 7.03
C ASP A 52 -7.71 -6.79 8.32
N ASN A 53 -7.95 -5.55 8.74
CA ASN A 53 -7.28 -4.86 9.84
C ASN A 53 -5.78 -4.50 9.64
N ASP A 54 -5.21 -4.64 8.44
CA ASP A 54 -3.84 -4.17 8.16
C ASP A 54 -3.75 -2.63 8.08
N ASP A 55 -2.65 -2.08 8.60
CA ASP A 55 -2.24 -0.68 8.40
C ASP A 55 -1.22 -0.57 7.26
N VAL A 56 -1.63 0.05 6.16
CA VAL A 56 -0.85 0.25 4.95
C VAL A 56 -0.42 1.72 4.86
N GLN A 57 0.89 1.94 4.80
CA GLN A 57 1.46 3.27 4.59
C GLN A 57 2.08 3.35 3.20
N VAL A 58 1.63 4.31 2.41
CA VAL A 58 2.11 4.61 1.06
C VAL A 58 2.84 5.95 1.10
N ILE A 59 4.16 5.89 1.06
CA ILE A 59 5.05 7.04 1.16
C ILE A 59 5.54 7.39 -0.23
N HIS A 60 5.28 8.63 -0.65
CA HIS A 60 5.87 9.20 -1.86
C HIS A 60 7.23 9.77 -1.47
N SER A 61 8.30 9.25 -2.08
CA SER A 61 9.61 9.84 -1.90
C SER A 61 9.68 11.11 -2.75
N ILE A 62 9.35 12.25 -2.15
CA ILE A 62 9.73 13.54 -2.69
C ILE A 62 11.21 13.69 -2.34
N ALA A 63 12.08 13.71 -3.34
CA ALA A 63 13.48 14.06 -3.11
C ALA A 63 13.51 15.51 -2.60
N GLY A 64 13.52 15.67 -1.28
CA GLY A 64 13.71 16.95 -0.62
C GLY A 64 15.20 17.23 -0.54
N GLY A 65 15.64 18.23 -1.30
CA GLY A 65 16.89 18.96 -1.06
C GLY A 65 16.58 20.20 -0.24
#